data_AF-A0A1I4E5V3-F1
#
_entry.id   AF-A0A1I4E5V3-F1
#
_cell.length_a   1.000
_cell.length_b   1.000
_cell.length_c   1.000
_cell.angle_alpha   90.00
_cell.angle_beta   90.00
_cell.angle_gamma   90.00
#
_symmetry.space_group_name_H-M   'P 1'
#
loop_
_entity.id
_entity.type
_entity.pdbx_description
1 polymer ?
#
loop_
_entity_poly.entity_id
_entity_poly.type
_entity_poly.pdbx_seq_one_letter_code
_entity_poly.pdbx_strand_id
1 'polypeptide(L)'
;MNNPSASEGYRPHSRADNDRTGNSRNVFRRARDFLSDYGGAAADDAAVAAYLAGRNPATNGAETFTADHSAGGSAGFLNINDVPEPPVPLLAAPGGVEAQGEDLWGEVLTGDTLDSIVAAAIDRWAATGLTDEQRAVLNSATFEIADLGGSYLGQEGGSHIRINDDGAGHGWYVDATPLTDDEFANRVGDTRLISDGTQAPAGQYDLLTVVMHEFGHLLGYDDTYAVDQSSTLMSGWLTTGERRLPNVVYTPQDQYYSANSFE
;
A
#
# COMPACT_ATOMS: atom_id res chain seq x y z
N MET A 1 -49.70 -42.29 10.43
CA MET A 1 -48.41 -42.91 10.07
C MET A 1 -48.33 -42.93 8.56
N ASN A 2 -47.44 -42.10 8.02
CA ASN A 2 -47.28 -41.83 6.60
C ASN A 2 -46.52 -42.95 5.87
N ASN A 3 -46.87 -43.13 4.61
CA ASN A 3 -46.10 -43.73 3.53
C ASN A 3 -46.67 -43.13 2.20
N PRO A 4 -45.99 -43.13 1.04
CA PRO A 4 -44.56 -43.15 0.71
C PRO A 4 -44.15 -41.95 -0.19
N SER A 5 -42.87 -41.93 -0.54
CA SER A 5 -42.18 -41.02 -1.45
C SER A 5 -42.78 -40.90 -2.86
N ALA A 6 -42.83 -39.67 -3.37
CA ALA A 6 -42.79 -39.36 -4.80
C ALA A 6 -41.68 -38.33 -5.05
N SER A 7 -40.90 -38.60 -6.09
CA SER A 7 -39.86 -37.75 -6.65
C SER A 7 -40.42 -36.43 -7.19
N GLU A 8 -39.91 -35.29 -6.74
CA GLU A 8 -40.09 -34.02 -7.44
C GLU A 8 -38.76 -33.25 -7.43
N GLY A 9 -38.31 -32.92 -8.64
CA GLY A 9 -37.06 -32.23 -8.89
C GLY A 9 -37.06 -30.85 -8.26
N TYR A 10 -35.95 -30.52 -7.60
CA TYR A 10 -35.65 -29.15 -7.17
C TYR A 10 -35.47 -28.27 -8.41
N ARG A 11 -36.50 -27.48 -8.74
CA ARG A 11 -36.38 -26.33 -9.63
C ARG A 11 -35.82 -25.17 -8.79
N PRO A 12 -34.63 -24.64 -9.09
CA PRO A 12 -34.26 -23.36 -8.52
C PRO A 12 -35.18 -22.29 -9.12
N HIS A 13 -36.09 -21.77 -8.29
CA HIS A 13 -36.83 -20.55 -8.58
C HIS A 13 -35.83 -19.38 -8.55
N SER A 14 -35.36 -18.93 -9.71
CA SER A 14 -34.86 -17.56 -9.84
C SER A 14 -36.06 -16.63 -9.77
N ARG A 15 -36.38 -16.17 -8.56
CA ARG A 15 -37.33 -15.06 -8.41
C ARG A 15 -36.60 -13.81 -8.85
N ALA A 16 -36.97 -13.30 -10.03
CA ALA A 16 -36.60 -11.95 -10.43
C ALA A 16 -37.27 -10.98 -9.46
N ASP A 17 -36.50 -10.36 -8.59
CA ASP A 17 -36.97 -9.23 -7.79
C ASP A 17 -37.02 -7.99 -8.70
N ASN A 18 -38.07 -7.92 -9.52
CA ASN A 18 -38.47 -6.68 -10.16
C ASN A 18 -39.14 -5.78 -9.12
N ASP A 19 -38.54 -4.63 -8.82
CA ASP A 19 -39.28 -3.52 -8.21
C ASP A 19 -40.41 -3.10 -9.19
N ARG A 20 -41.61 -2.84 -8.67
CA ARG A 20 -42.88 -2.61 -9.40
C ARG A 20 -42.90 -1.33 -10.25
N THR A 21 -41.74 -0.77 -10.56
CA THR A 21 -41.59 0.47 -11.33
C THR A 21 -40.74 0.30 -12.59
N GLY A 22 -40.22 -0.90 -12.88
CA GLY A 22 -39.59 -1.21 -14.17
C GLY A 22 -38.29 -0.44 -14.45
N ASN A 23 -37.65 0.12 -13.42
CA ASN A 23 -36.39 0.84 -13.56
C ASN A 23 -35.22 -0.04 -13.11
N SER A 24 -34.35 -0.43 -14.05
CA SER A 24 -33.08 -1.09 -13.78
C SER A 24 -32.25 -0.17 -12.87
N ARG A 25 -32.13 -0.51 -11.58
CA ARG A 25 -31.26 0.23 -10.67
C ARG A 25 -29.81 -0.11 -11.01
N ASN A 26 -29.04 0.91 -11.37
CA ASN A 26 -27.58 0.90 -11.52
C ASN A 26 -26.90 -0.08 -10.56
N VAL A 27 -26.24 -1.10 -11.11
CA VAL A 27 -25.45 -2.08 -10.34
C VAL A 27 -24.07 -1.52 -9.94
N PHE A 28 -23.76 -0.26 -10.29
CA PHE A 28 -22.48 0.35 -9.96
C PHE A 28 -22.48 0.95 -8.54
N ARG A 29 -22.33 0.07 -7.54
CA ARG A 29 -21.99 0.48 -6.16
C ARG A 29 -20.48 0.25 -5.92
N ARG A 30 -19.69 1.31 -6.14
CA ARG A 30 -18.29 1.56 -5.70
C ARG A 30 -17.25 0.42 -5.89
N ALA A 31 -16.28 0.69 -6.78
CA ALA A 31 -14.82 0.47 -6.70
C ALA A 31 -14.27 -0.02 -8.06
N ARG A 32 -13.47 0.82 -8.72
CA ARG A 32 -12.60 0.55 -9.89
C ARG A 32 -12.98 -0.69 -10.74
N ASP A 33 -13.85 -0.50 -11.73
CA ASP A 33 -14.20 -1.55 -12.69
C ASP A 33 -13.14 -1.64 -13.81
N PHE A 34 -12.41 -2.76 -13.88
CA PHE A 34 -11.40 -3.03 -14.90
C PHE A 34 -12.02 -3.61 -16.17
N LEU A 35 -11.60 -3.13 -17.36
CA LEU A 35 -11.97 -3.72 -18.65
C LEU A 35 -10.95 -4.79 -19.08
N SER A 36 -11.04 -5.99 -18.49
CA SER A 36 -10.11 -7.10 -18.77
C SER A 36 -10.11 -7.53 -20.24
N ASP A 37 -8.93 -7.73 -20.83
CA ASP A 37 -8.74 -8.13 -22.24
C ASP A 37 -9.25 -7.13 -23.29
N TYR A 38 -9.52 -5.87 -22.91
CA TYR A 38 -9.87 -4.83 -23.86
C TYR A 38 -8.65 -4.40 -24.69
N GLY A 39 -8.67 -4.68 -26.00
CA GLY A 39 -7.59 -4.33 -26.93
C GLY A 39 -7.84 -3.06 -27.76
N GLY A 40 -8.91 -2.31 -27.48
CA GLY A 40 -9.23 -1.08 -28.20
C GLY A 40 -8.48 0.14 -27.67
N ALA A 41 -8.60 1.28 -28.35
CA ALA A 41 -7.94 2.52 -27.94
C ALA A 41 -8.64 3.16 -26.74
N ALA A 42 -7.85 3.71 -25.81
CA ALA A 42 -8.31 4.40 -24.61
C ALA A 42 -9.29 5.55 -24.86
N ALA A 43 -9.24 6.22 -26.01
CA ALA A 43 -10.13 7.35 -26.32
C ALA A 43 -11.28 6.96 -27.28
N ASP A 44 -11.45 5.68 -27.59
CA ASP A 44 -12.50 5.20 -28.48
C ASP A 44 -13.72 4.74 -27.66
N ASP A 45 -14.56 5.71 -27.31
CA ASP A 45 -15.82 5.50 -26.59
C ASP A 45 -16.72 4.46 -27.26
N ALA A 46 -16.73 4.41 -28.60
CA ALA A 46 -17.55 3.45 -29.34
C ALA A 46 -17.04 2.02 -29.17
N ALA A 47 -15.73 1.83 -29.21
CA ALA A 47 -15.11 0.53 -28.98
C ALA A 47 -15.31 0.05 -27.52
N VAL A 48 -15.24 0.95 -26.54
CA VAL A 48 -15.51 0.62 -25.13
C VAL A 48 -16.98 0.25 -24.93
N ALA A 49 -17.91 1.03 -25.47
CA ALA A 49 -19.34 0.73 -25.37
C ALA A 49 -19.67 -0.64 -26.00
N ALA A 50 -19.05 -0.98 -27.13
CA ALA A 50 -19.21 -2.28 -27.78
C ALA A 50 -18.64 -3.44 -26.94
N TYR A 51 -17.47 -3.24 -26.33
CA TYR A 51 -16.87 -4.21 -25.42
C TYR A 51 -17.78 -4.50 -24.20
N LEU A 52 -18.30 -3.45 -23.56
CA LEU A 52 -19.22 -3.58 -22.41
C LEU A 52 -20.52 -4.27 -22.79
N ALA A 53 -21.07 -3.97 -23.97
CA ALA A 53 -22.25 -4.64 -24.49
C ALA A 53 -22.01 -6.15 -24.73
N GLY A 54 -20.83 -6.53 -25.22
CA GLY A 54 -20.46 -7.93 -25.44
C GLY A 54 -20.32 -8.75 -24.16
N ARG A 55 -19.87 -8.14 -23.06
CA ARG A 55 -19.75 -8.78 -21.74
C ARG A 55 -21.09 -8.86 -20.99
N ASN A 56 -22.10 -8.09 -21.40
CA ASN A 56 -23.45 -8.09 -20.81
C ASN A 56 -24.54 -8.54 -21.83
N PRO A 57 -24.49 -9.79 -22.33
CA PRO A 57 -25.38 -10.26 -23.39
C PRO A 57 -26.85 -10.41 -22.96
N ALA A 58 -27.16 -10.31 -21.66
CA ALA A 58 -28.51 -10.50 -21.12
C ALA A 58 -29.48 -9.33 -21.40
N THR A 59 -29.02 -8.21 -21.98
CA THR A 59 -29.81 -6.98 -22.09
C THR A 59 -30.76 -6.91 -23.29
N ASN A 60 -30.79 -7.91 -24.18
CA ASN A 60 -31.73 -8.03 -25.32
C ASN A 60 -31.95 -6.69 -26.08
N GLY A 61 -30.90 -5.88 -26.22
CA GLY A 61 -30.94 -4.60 -26.94
C GLY A 61 -31.79 -3.49 -26.30
N ALA A 62 -32.26 -3.64 -25.05
CA ALA A 62 -33.10 -2.66 -24.37
C ALA A 62 -32.32 -1.59 -23.59
N GLU A 63 -31.01 -1.77 -23.38
CA GLU A 63 -30.18 -0.82 -22.64
C GLU A 63 -29.07 -0.25 -23.54
N THR A 64 -28.98 1.07 -23.60
CA THR A 64 -27.88 1.80 -24.27
C THR A 64 -26.68 1.89 -23.34
N PHE A 65 -25.61 1.19 -23.68
CA PHE A 65 -24.29 1.37 -23.04
C PHE A 65 -23.64 2.62 -23.63
N THR A 66 -23.35 3.60 -22.79
CA THR A 66 -22.63 4.81 -23.17
C THR A 66 -21.29 4.82 -22.44
N ALA A 67 -20.23 5.09 -23.20
CA ALA A 67 -18.91 5.40 -22.69
C ALA A 67 -18.64 6.85 -23.09
N ASP A 68 -18.13 7.65 -22.15
CA ASP A 68 -17.75 9.04 -22.37
C ASP A 68 -16.49 9.27 -21.55
N HIS A 69 -15.38 9.58 -22.21
CA HIS A 69 -14.17 10.02 -21.55
C HIS A 69 -14.08 11.55 -21.58
N SER A 70 -13.83 12.16 -20.43
CA SER A 70 -13.76 13.63 -20.35
C SER A 70 -12.50 14.14 -21.06
N ALA A 71 -12.67 14.77 -22.22
CA ALA A 71 -11.59 15.28 -23.07
C ALA A 71 -10.74 16.41 -22.44
N GLY A 72 -11.08 16.86 -21.22
CA GLY A 72 -10.50 18.04 -20.57
C GLY A 72 -9.40 17.79 -19.54
N GLY A 73 -8.96 16.55 -19.30
CA GLY A 73 -7.95 16.33 -18.24
C GLY A 73 -7.25 14.98 -18.14
N SER A 74 -7.75 13.91 -18.79
CA SER A 74 -7.08 12.61 -18.82
C SER A 74 -7.20 11.97 -20.21
N ALA A 75 -6.13 11.32 -20.67
CA ALA A 75 -6.05 10.65 -21.95
C ALA A 75 -6.91 9.36 -21.98
N GLY A 76 -8.23 9.50 -22.05
CA GLY A 76 -9.14 8.36 -22.23
C GLY A 76 -9.22 7.39 -21.04
N PHE A 77 -9.76 6.19 -21.31
CA PHE A 77 -9.72 5.03 -20.43
C PHE A 77 -8.28 4.56 -20.23
N LEU A 78 -7.76 4.73 -19.02
CA LEU A 78 -6.36 4.41 -18.72
C LEU A 78 -6.14 2.90 -18.73
N ASN A 79 -5.06 2.45 -19.37
CA ASN A 79 -4.52 1.13 -19.12
C ASN A 79 -4.11 1.07 -17.64
N ILE A 80 -4.42 0.00 -16.92
CA ILE A 80 -4.03 -0.10 -15.51
C ILE A 80 -2.52 0.04 -15.31
N ASN A 81 -1.73 -0.40 -16.30
CA ASN A 81 -0.27 -0.24 -16.29
C ASN A 81 0.18 1.22 -16.49
N ASP A 82 -0.69 2.08 -17.02
CA ASP A 82 -0.43 3.50 -17.29
C ASP A 82 -1.15 4.41 -16.29
N VAL A 83 -1.94 3.85 -15.35
CA VAL A 83 -2.40 4.59 -14.17
C VAL A 83 -1.20 4.62 -13.23
N PRO A 84 -0.62 5.79 -12.93
CA PRO A 84 0.31 5.88 -11.81
C PRO A 84 -0.47 5.42 -10.59
N GLU A 85 -0.12 4.26 -10.03
CA GLU A 85 -0.67 3.87 -8.75
C GLU A 85 -0.31 4.99 -7.78
N PRO A 86 -1.29 5.54 -7.04
CA PRO A 86 -0.94 6.52 -6.03
C PRO A 86 0.07 5.84 -5.10
N PRO A 87 1.17 6.52 -4.74
CA PRO A 87 2.15 5.95 -3.84
C PRO A 87 1.44 5.47 -2.58
N VAL A 88 1.62 4.18 -2.28
CA VAL A 88 1.03 3.55 -1.12
C VAL A 88 1.83 3.99 0.10
N PRO A 89 1.21 4.69 1.06
CA PRO A 89 1.92 5.16 2.24
C PRO A 89 2.24 3.97 3.15
N LEU A 90 3.38 4.03 3.85
CA LEU A 90 3.63 3.10 4.94
C LEU A 90 2.57 3.26 6.03
N LEU A 91 1.95 2.15 6.43
CA LEU A 91 0.85 2.15 7.38
C LEU A 91 1.27 1.74 8.79
N ALA A 92 0.79 2.49 9.77
CA ALA A 92 0.72 2.10 11.17
C ALA A 92 -0.18 0.87 11.33
N ALA A 93 0.38 -0.20 11.90
CA ALA A 93 -0.33 -1.42 12.23
C ALA A 93 -0.51 -1.57 13.75
N PRO A 94 -1.67 -2.11 14.19
CA PRO A 94 -1.90 -2.35 15.61
C PRO A 94 -0.95 -3.42 16.17
N GLY A 95 -0.63 -3.29 17.46
CA GLY A 95 0.28 -4.17 18.18
C GLY A 95 1.72 -3.67 18.16
N GLY A 96 2.66 -4.56 18.42
CA GLY A 96 4.07 -4.21 18.62
C GLY A 96 4.48 -4.40 20.07
N VAL A 97 5.50 -3.65 20.49
CA VAL A 97 6.02 -3.68 21.86
C VAL A 97 5.41 -2.53 22.64
N GLU A 98 4.67 -2.85 23.69
CA GLU A 98 4.11 -1.84 24.60
C GLU A 98 5.19 -1.29 25.54
N ALA A 99 5.13 0.02 25.79
CA ALA A 99 5.96 0.71 26.76
C ALA A 99 5.69 0.23 28.20
N GLN A 100 6.73 -0.16 28.93
CA GLN A 100 6.66 -0.46 30.37
C GLN A 100 7.01 0.79 31.19
N GLY A 101 6.15 1.81 31.12
CA GLY A 101 6.31 3.07 31.85
C GLY A 101 5.38 4.17 31.32
N GLU A 102 5.19 5.26 32.08
CA GLU A 102 4.24 6.33 31.72
C GLU A 102 4.84 7.47 30.90
N ASP A 103 6.14 7.43 30.57
CA ASP A 103 6.85 8.57 29.98
C ASP A 103 7.87 8.14 28.90
N LEU A 104 7.39 7.47 27.86
CA LEU A 104 8.15 7.22 26.62
C LEU A 104 7.55 7.98 25.43
N TRP A 105 6.80 9.05 25.68
CA TRP A 105 6.25 9.86 24.59
C TRP A 105 7.40 10.46 23.79
N GLY A 106 7.40 10.18 22.48
CA GLY A 106 8.48 10.52 21.57
C GLY A 106 8.80 12.00 21.51
N GLU A 107 10.02 12.29 21.08
CA GLU A 107 10.43 13.65 20.79
C GLU A 107 9.56 14.23 19.68
N VAL A 108 9.21 15.51 19.79
CA VAL A 108 8.53 16.21 18.70
C VAL A 108 9.44 16.18 17.48
N LEU A 109 8.94 15.65 16.36
CA LEU A 109 9.72 15.58 15.13
C LEU A 109 10.04 16.98 14.63
N THR A 110 11.32 17.24 14.36
CA THR A 110 11.82 18.51 13.84
C THR A 110 12.60 18.27 12.55
N GLY A 111 12.85 19.33 11.78
CA GLY A 111 13.71 19.24 10.60
C GLY A 111 15.10 18.72 10.95
N ASP A 112 15.72 19.23 12.02
CA ASP A 112 17.08 18.83 12.43
C ASP A 112 17.15 17.34 12.83
N THR A 113 16.15 16.85 13.58
CA THR A 113 16.10 15.43 13.95
C THR A 113 15.85 14.54 12.74
N LEU A 114 14.94 14.95 11.84
CA LEU A 114 14.70 14.24 10.58
C LEU A 114 15.95 14.19 9.70
N ASP A 115 16.67 15.30 9.52
CA ASP A 115 17.88 15.37 8.70
C ASP A 115 18.96 14.40 9.20
N SER A 116 19.11 14.24 10.52
CA SER A 116 20.07 13.30 11.09
C SER A 116 19.70 11.84 10.80
N ILE A 117 18.41 11.50 10.83
CA ILE A 117 17.90 10.18 10.47
C ILE A 117 18.00 9.93 8.96
N VAL A 118 17.73 10.95 8.13
CA VAL A 118 17.89 10.87 6.67
C VAL A 118 19.33 10.54 6.29
N ALA A 119 20.32 11.21 6.90
CA ALA A 119 21.73 10.90 6.68
C ALA A 119 22.06 9.44 7.03
N ALA A 120 21.58 8.96 8.19
CA ALA A 120 21.80 7.58 8.62
C ALA A 120 21.10 6.55 7.70
N ALA A 121 19.90 6.86 7.19
CA ALA A 121 19.18 6.03 6.25
C ALA A 121 19.96 5.89 4.92
N ILE A 122 20.54 6.98 4.41
CA ILE A 122 21.42 6.95 3.22
C ILE A 122 22.62 6.05 3.47
N ASP A 123 23.27 6.15 4.63
CA ASP A 123 24.43 5.31 4.97
C ASP A 123 24.05 3.82 5.08
N ARG A 124 22.90 3.50 5.69
CA ARG A 124 22.40 2.12 5.79
C ARG A 124 22.07 1.53 4.43
N TRP A 125 21.41 2.29 3.54
CA TRP A 125 21.18 1.86 2.18
C TRP A 125 22.50 1.74 1.40
N ALA A 126 23.42 2.68 1.52
CA ALA A 126 24.73 2.60 0.87
C ALA A 126 25.50 1.32 1.24
N ALA A 127 25.36 0.84 2.48
CA ALA A 127 25.96 -0.41 2.96
C ALA A 127 25.40 -1.68 2.27
N THR A 128 24.24 -1.60 1.59
CA THR A 128 23.70 -2.71 0.78
C THR A 128 24.31 -2.80 -0.61
N GLY A 129 25.17 -1.85 -0.98
CA GLY A 129 25.87 -1.83 -2.28
C GLY A 129 25.18 -0.97 -3.34
N LEU A 130 24.47 0.10 -2.94
CA LEU A 130 23.91 1.07 -3.89
C LEU A 130 24.95 1.59 -4.88
N THR A 131 24.52 1.79 -6.13
CA THR A 131 25.33 2.52 -7.12
C THR A 131 25.40 4.01 -6.79
N ASP A 132 26.34 4.72 -7.41
CA ASP A 132 26.46 6.18 -7.25
C ASP A 132 25.20 6.90 -7.75
N GLU A 133 24.55 6.40 -8.81
CA GLU A 133 23.30 6.93 -9.33
C GLU A 133 22.15 6.74 -8.34
N GLN A 134 22.02 5.54 -7.77
CA GLN A 134 21.01 5.25 -6.75
C GLN A 134 21.21 6.12 -5.50
N ARG A 135 22.46 6.28 -5.08
CA ARG A 135 22.80 7.20 -3.98
C ARG A 135 22.43 8.64 -4.31
N ALA A 136 22.68 9.10 -5.54
CA ALA A 136 22.32 10.44 -5.97
C ALA A 136 20.80 10.67 -5.95
N VAL A 137 20.01 9.65 -6.30
CA VAL A 137 18.53 9.69 -6.16
C VAL A 137 18.15 9.96 -4.71
N LEU A 138 18.67 9.19 -3.74
CA LEU A 138 18.35 9.39 -2.32
C LEU A 138 18.77 10.79 -1.82
N ASN A 139 19.94 11.27 -2.23
CA ASN A 139 20.42 12.61 -1.85
C ASN A 139 19.62 13.76 -2.47
N SER A 140 18.86 13.49 -3.53
CA SER A 140 18.01 14.49 -4.19
C SER A 140 16.60 14.57 -3.62
N ALA A 141 16.23 13.61 -2.76
CA ALA A 141 14.92 13.57 -2.13
C ALA A 141 14.67 14.83 -1.28
N THR A 142 13.42 15.28 -1.27
CA THR A 142 12.97 16.38 -0.41
C THR A 142 12.01 15.86 0.64
N PHE A 143 12.02 16.47 1.83
CA PHE A 143 11.21 16.03 2.95
C PHE A 143 10.24 17.13 3.41
N GLU A 144 9.06 16.70 3.84
CA GLU A 144 8.04 17.53 4.51
C GLU A 144 7.51 16.79 5.73
N ILE A 145 7.47 17.45 6.89
CA ILE A 145 6.75 16.97 8.07
C ILE A 145 5.33 17.52 7.98
N ALA A 146 4.33 16.65 7.94
CA ALA A 146 2.94 17.03 7.77
C ALA A 146 1.98 16.08 8.49
N ASP A 147 0.82 16.59 8.90
CA ASP A 147 -0.31 15.75 9.32
C ASP A 147 -0.85 15.00 8.10
N LEU A 148 -0.54 13.70 8.03
CA LEU A 148 -1.02 12.81 6.98
C LEU A 148 -2.41 12.23 7.29
N GLY A 149 -2.85 12.34 8.55
CA GLY A 149 -4.08 11.75 9.06
C GLY A 149 -4.11 10.22 9.04
N GLY A 150 -5.11 9.65 9.72
CA GLY A 150 -5.36 8.22 9.70
C GLY A 150 -4.20 7.41 10.27
N SER A 151 -3.77 6.37 9.53
CA SER A 151 -2.72 5.45 9.93
C SER A 151 -1.45 5.62 9.08
N TYR A 152 -1.26 6.75 8.41
CA TYR A 152 -0.12 6.94 7.50
C TYR A 152 1.10 7.40 8.29
N LEU A 153 2.24 6.75 8.07
CA LEU A 153 3.52 7.07 8.71
C LEU A 153 4.45 7.83 7.76
N GLY A 154 4.50 7.41 6.50
CA GLY A 154 5.30 8.03 5.45
C GLY A 154 4.61 7.91 4.09
N GLN A 155 4.95 8.82 3.19
CA GLN A 155 4.49 8.79 1.81
C GLN A 155 5.55 9.40 0.89
N GLU A 156 6.18 8.59 0.06
CA GLU A 156 6.94 9.02 -1.11
C GLU A 156 6.00 9.50 -2.22
N GLY A 157 6.35 10.56 -2.94
CA GLY A 157 5.61 10.99 -4.11
C GLY A 157 6.48 11.80 -5.06
N GLY A 158 7.03 11.15 -6.08
CA GLY A 158 7.79 11.81 -7.14
C GLY A 158 8.99 12.59 -6.62
N SER A 159 9.81 11.98 -5.76
CA SER A 159 10.98 12.54 -5.05
C SER A 159 10.68 13.48 -3.87
N HIS A 160 9.40 13.62 -3.51
CA HIS A 160 8.98 14.36 -2.33
C HIS A 160 8.40 13.39 -1.29
N ILE A 161 9.08 13.24 -0.15
CA ILE A 161 8.69 12.34 0.93
C ILE A 161 8.01 13.16 2.02
N ARG A 162 6.79 12.78 2.37
CA ARG A 162 6.09 13.31 3.55
C ARG A 162 6.19 12.33 4.70
N ILE A 163 6.49 12.85 5.88
CA ILE A 163 6.53 12.09 7.13
C ILE A 163 5.41 12.62 8.03
N ASN A 164 4.65 11.71 8.63
CA ASN A 164 3.62 12.06 9.60
C ASN A 164 4.22 12.84 10.78
N ASP A 165 3.58 13.89 11.25
CA ASP A 165 4.10 14.75 12.32
C ASP A 165 4.04 14.12 13.71
N ASP A 166 3.10 13.22 13.97
CA ASP A 166 2.82 12.62 15.29
C ASP A 166 2.97 11.09 15.35
N GLY A 167 3.45 10.45 14.29
CA GLY A 167 3.60 9.00 14.23
C GLY A 167 2.25 8.28 14.33
N ALA A 168 1.22 8.80 13.67
CA ALA A 168 -0.16 8.31 13.76
C ALA A 168 -0.69 8.27 15.21
N GLY A 169 -0.32 9.27 16.01
CA GLY A 169 -0.70 9.44 17.42
C GLY A 169 0.10 8.61 18.43
N HIS A 170 1.09 7.82 17.99
CA HIS A 170 1.97 7.02 18.87
C HIS A 170 3.33 7.67 19.13
N GLY A 171 3.66 8.74 18.41
CA GLY A 171 4.95 9.42 18.49
C GLY A 171 6.07 8.70 17.74
N TRP A 172 7.18 9.42 17.62
CA TRP A 172 8.38 8.98 16.91
C TRP A 172 9.49 8.59 17.87
N TYR A 173 9.98 7.36 17.70
CA TYR A 173 11.31 7.02 18.18
C TYR A 173 12.35 7.57 17.21
N VAL A 174 13.06 8.60 17.66
CA VAL A 174 14.21 9.19 16.99
C VAL A 174 15.47 8.59 17.62
N ASP A 175 16.16 7.75 16.86
CA ASP A 175 17.35 7.07 17.33
C ASP A 175 18.55 8.02 17.40
N ALA A 176 19.15 8.13 18.59
CA ALA A 176 20.35 8.92 18.82
C ALA A 176 21.63 8.23 18.29
N THR A 177 21.57 6.92 18.07
CA THR A 177 22.64 6.09 17.54
C THR A 177 22.18 5.30 16.30
N PRO A 178 21.69 5.97 15.25
CA PRO A 178 20.97 5.32 14.15
C PRO A 178 21.84 4.43 13.25
N LEU A 179 23.15 4.35 13.48
CA LEU A 179 24.05 3.41 12.79
C LEU A 179 24.34 2.16 13.62
N THR A 180 23.90 2.13 14.88
CA THR A 180 23.86 0.96 15.75
C THR A 180 22.41 0.53 15.96
N ASP A 181 22.20 -0.69 16.44
CA ASP A 181 20.87 -1.26 16.68
C ASP A 181 20.71 -1.69 18.14
N ASP A 182 21.42 -1.03 19.05
CA ASP A 182 21.59 -1.46 20.44
C ASP A 182 20.25 -1.41 21.22
N GLU A 183 19.34 -0.53 20.81
CA GLU A 183 18.00 -0.37 21.37
C GLU A 183 17.04 -1.49 20.94
N PHE A 184 17.41 -2.28 19.93
CA PHE A 184 16.60 -3.38 19.38
C PHE A 184 17.27 -4.73 19.59
N ALA A 185 17.41 -5.11 20.86
CA ALA A 185 18.15 -6.31 21.27
C ALA A 185 17.60 -7.64 20.71
N ASN A 186 16.33 -7.70 20.28
CA ASN A 186 15.69 -8.94 19.84
C ASN A 186 15.60 -9.01 18.31
N ARG A 187 16.43 -9.83 17.69
CA ARG A 187 16.38 -10.08 16.23
C ARG A 187 15.34 -11.15 15.89
N VAL A 188 14.45 -10.85 14.94
CA VAL A 188 13.42 -11.74 14.41
C VAL A 188 13.65 -11.92 12.91
N GLY A 189 14.32 -13.00 12.51
CA GLY A 189 14.76 -13.19 11.13
C GLY A 189 15.94 -12.29 10.75
N ASP A 190 16.14 -12.04 9.45
CA ASP A 190 17.36 -11.40 8.96
C ASP A 190 17.33 -9.86 9.04
N THR A 191 16.14 -9.25 8.94
CA THR A 191 16.00 -7.79 8.76
C THR A 191 15.12 -7.11 9.80
N ARG A 192 14.42 -7.86 10.65
CA ARG A 192 13.48 -7.30 11.64
C ARG A 192 14.07 -7.38 13.04
N LEU A 193 14.07 -6.25 13.74
CA LEU A 193 14.56 -6.10 15.10
C LEU A 193 13.46 -5.55 16.00
N ILE A 194 13.42 -5.99 17.24
CA ILE A 194 12.37 -5.70 18.20
C ILE A 194 13.00 -5.20 19.49
N SER A 195 12.49 -4.06 19.97
CA SER A 195 12.84 -3.44 21.24
C SER A 195 12.37 -4.29 22.42
N ASP A 196 13.01 -4.13 23.58
CA ASP A 196 12.39 -4.52 24.84
C ASP A 196 11.41 -3.44 25.31
N GLY A 197 10.38 -3.82 26.08
CA GLY A 197 9.35 -2.89 26.56
C GLY A 197 9.86 -1.81 27.50
N THR A 198 11.05 -1.97 28.07
CA THR A 198 11.71 -0.98 28.93
C THR A 198 12.60 0.00 28.18
N GLN A 199 12.83 -0.23 26.88
CA GLN A 199 13.68 0.63 26.05
C GLN A 199 12.85 1.71 25.36
N ALA A 200 13.53 2.79 24.96
CA ALA A 200 12.89 3.95 24.35
C ALA A 200 11.98 3.65 23.13
N PRO A 201 12.32 2.74 22.19
CA PRO A 201 11.45 2.49 21.03
C PRO A 201 10.09 1.88 21.36
N ALA A 202 9.91 1.29 22.55
CA ALA A 202 8.65 0.66 22.93
C ALA A 202 7.50 1.68 22.93
N GLY A 203 6.36 1.30 22.33
CA GLY A 203 5.16 2.13 22.20
C GLY A 203 5.19 3.14 21.05
N GLN A 204 6.31 3.28 20.34
CA GLN A 204 6.54 4.29 19.31
C GLN A 204 6.90 3.69 17.95
N TYR A 205 6.78 4.46 16.87
CA TYR A 205 7.28 4.04 15.55
C TYR A 205 8.74 4.49 15.34
N ASP A 206 9.57 3.59 14.80
CA ASP A 206 10.97 3.89 14.48
C ASP A 206 11.07 4.76 13.22
N LEU A 207 11.47 6.03 13.39
CA LEU A 207 11.57 6.98 12.28
C LEU A 207 12.57 6.53 11.22
N LEU A 208 13.67 5.90 11.64
CA LEU A 208 14.68 5.39 10.72
C LEU A 208 14.10 4.33 9.77
N THR A 209 13.27 3.42 10.29
CA THR A 209 12.57 2.43 9.47
C THR A 209 11.66 3.07 8.43
N VAL A 210 10.87 4.08 8.82
CA VAL A 210 9.97 4.79 7.90
C VAL A 210 10.77 5.48 6.79
N VAL A 211 11.81 6.26 7.13
CA VAL A 211 12.64 6.95 6.14
C VAL A 211 13.31 5.95 5.18
N MET A 212 13.83 4.83 5.70
CA MET A 212 14.42 3.79 4.85
C MET A 212 13.38 3.13 3.93
N HIS A 213 12.14 2.95 4.38
CA HIS A 213 11.05 2.41 3.56
C HIS A 213 10.70 3.36 2.40
N GLU A 214 10.52 4.65 2.67
CA GLU A 214 10.24 5.64 1.61
C GLU A 214 11.41 5.77 0.61
N PHE A 215 12.65 5.61 1.09
CA PHE A 215 13.81 5.47 0.20
C PHE A 215 13.77 4.20 -0.65
N GLY A 216 13.18 3.12 -0.16
CA GLY A 216 12.90 1.94 -0.95
C GLY A 216 12.01 2.26 -2.16
N HIS A 217 10.95 3.05 -1.97
CA HIS A 217 10.11 3.53 -3.08
C HIS A 217 10.87 4.39 -4.07
N LEU A 218 11.72 5.32 -3.61
CA LEU A 218 12.60 6.10 -4.51
C LEU A 218 13.55 5.24 -5.34
N LEU A 219 13.97 4.09 -4.80
CA LEU A 219 14.82 3.12 -5.49
C LEU A 219 14.02 2.17 -6.39
N GLY A 220 12.68 2.30 -6.43
CA GLY A 220 11.79 1.51 -7.27
C GLY A 220 11.33 0.20 -6.66
N TYR A 221 11.39 0.05 -5.34
CA TYR A 221 10.81 -1.10 -4.64
C TYR A 221 9.38 -0.81 -4.22
N ASP A 222 8.48 -1.73 -4.55
CA ASP A 222 7.08 -1.66 -4.17
C ASP A 222 6.85 -2.24 -2.78
N ASP A 223 5.72 -1.86 -2.18
CA ASP A 223 5.23 -2.50 -0.97
C ASP A 223 5.00 -4.00 -1.16
N THR A 224 5.26 -4.75 -0.10
CA THR A 224 4.80 -6.12 0.05
C THR A 224 3.79 -6.27 1.17
N TYR A 225 2.78 -7.11 0.91
CA TYR A 225 1.75 -7.50 1.86
C TYR A 225 1.73 -9.02 2.09
N ALA A 226 2.74 -9.72 1.59
CA ALA A 226 2.87 -11.15 1.74
C ALA A 226 3.30 -11.51 3.17
N VAL A 227 2.66 -12.54 3.75
CA VAL A 227 2.88 -12.94 5.15
C VAL A 227 4.33 -13.35 5.41
N ASP A 228 4.96 -14.02 4.46
CA ASP A 228 6.35 -14.48 4.51
C ASP A 228 7.38 -13.36 4.27
N GLN A 229 6.95 -12.21 3.75
CA GLN A 229 7.78 -11.00 3.61
C GLN A 229 7.43 -9.91 4.64
N SER A 230 6.60 -10.22 5.64
CA SER A 230 6.17 -9.25 6.66
C SER A 230 7.30 -8.66 7.52
N SER A 231 8.49 -9.28 7.54
CA SER A 231 9.70 -8.80 8.22
C SER A 231 10.64 -7.97 7.35
N THR A 232 10.33 -7.82 6.06
CA THR A 232 11.14 -7.04 5.12
C THR A 232 10.86 -5.54 5.27
N LEU A 233 11.85 -4.70 4.95
CA LEU A 233 11.70 -3.24 5.02
C LEU A 233 10.50 -2.73 4.21
N MET A 234 10.23 -3.33 3.04
CA MET A 234 9.15 -2.94 2.15
C MET A 234 7.78 -3.50 2.54
N SER A 235 7.64 -4.15 3.70
CA SER A 235 6.31 -4.51 4.19
C SER A 235 5.51 -3.24 4.50
N GLY A 236 4.32 -3.10 3.89
CA GLY A 236 3.48 -1.89 3.96
C GLY A 236 2.84 -1.62 5.33
N TRP A 237 3.19 -2.41 6.35
CA TRP A 237 2.69 -2.31 7.72
C TRP A 237 3.84 -2.27 8.72
N LEU A 238 3.92 -1.26 9.59
CA LEU A 238 4.89 -1.19 10.68
C LEU A 238 4.18 -1.27 12.03
N THR A 239 4.73 -2.02 12.99
CA THR A 239 4.25 -2.03 14.39
C THR A 239 5.20 -1.24 15.30
N THR A 240 4.72 -0.85 16.49
CA THR A 240 5.55 -0.08 17.44
C THR A 240 6.69 -0.91 18.03
N GLY A 241 7.80 -0.25 18.38
CA GLY A 241 9.00 -0.89 18.95
C GLY A 241 9.74 -1.82 17.98
N GLU A 242 9.49 -1.70 16.68
CA GLU A 242 10.14 -2.49 15.63
C GLU A 242 11.05 -1.60 14.77
N ARG A 243 12.21 -2.16 14.42
CA ARG A 243 13.08 -1.64 13.36
C ARG A 243 13.20 -2.66 12.23
N ARG A 244 13.16 -2.19 10.99
CA ARG A 244 13.45 -3.01 9.81
C ARG A 244 14.67 -2.49 9.07
N LEU A 245 15.49 -3.42 8.59
CA LEU A 245 16.74 -3.14 7.91
C LEU A 245 16.62 -3.40 6.41
N PRO A 246 17.28 -2.58 5.57
CA PRO A 246 17.41 -2.89 4.15
C PRO A 246 18.26 -4.16 3.97
N ASN A 247 17.88 -5.02 3.03
CA ASN A 247 18.65 -6.22 2.68
C ASN A 247 19.49 -5.98 1.42
N VAL A 248 20.58 -6.74 1.27
CA VAL A 248 21.51 -6.74 0.12
C VAL A 248 20.86 -7.31 -1.16
N VAL A 249 19.65 -7.85 -1.06
CA VAL A 249 18.93 -8.50 -2.16
C VAL A 249 17.46 -8.12 -2.12
N TYR A 250 17.11 -7.10 -2.90
CA TYR A 250 15.80 -7.04 -3.52
C TYR A 250 16.02 -7.42 -4.98
N THR A 251 16.09 -8.72 -5.26
CA THR A 251 16.06 -9.18 -6.65
C THR A 251 14.76 -8.67 -7.29
N PRO A 252 14.77 -8.23 -8.56
CA PRO A 252 13.54 -7.95 -9.32
C PRO A 252 12.71 -9.24 -9.48
N GLN A 253 12.02 -9.62 -8.41
CA GLN A 253 11.11 -10.75 -8.35
C GLN A 253 9.81 -10.38 -7.60
N ASP A 254 9.69 -9.13 -7.17
CA ASP A 254 8.46 -8.58 -6.58
C ASP A 254 7.49 -8.05 -7.66
N GLN A 255 7.94 -7.84 -8.90
CA GLN A 255 7.07 -7.49 -10.04
C GLN A 255 6.25 -8.69 -10.59
N TYR A 256 6.53 -9.93 -10.15
CA TYR A 256 5.93 -11.13 -10.75
C TYR A 256 4.68 -11.66 -10.01
N TYR A 257 4.38 -11.17 -8.79
CA TYR A 257 3.27 -11.69 -7.98
C TYR A 257 1.95 -10.90 -8.11
N SER A 258 1.96 -9.71 -8.72
CA SER A 258 0.73 -8.97 -9.05
C SER A 258 0.00 -9.54 -10.28
N ALA A 259 0.67 -10.35 -11.11
CA ALA A 259 0.12 -10.82 -12.38
C ALA A 259 -0.60 -12.19 -12.33
N ASN A 260 -0.36 -13.03 -11.31
CA ASN A 260 -0.77 -14.45 -11.36
C ASN A 260 -1.56 -14.97 -10.14
N SER A 261 -2.10 -14.11 -9.28
CA SER A 261 -2.85 -14.56 -8.09
C SER A 261 -4.37 -14.51 -8.27
N PHE A 262 -4.87 -14.88 -9.45
CA PHE A 262 -6.27 -15.24 -9.68
C PHE A 262 -6.35 -16.33 -10.76
N GLU A 263 -6.09 -17.59 -10.38
CA GLU A 263 -6.66 -18.76 -11.05
C GLU A 263 -7.78 -19.35 -10.18
#